data_AF-A0AAW6H0F7-F1
#
_entry.id   AF-A0AAW6H0F7-F1
#
_cell.length_a   1.000
_cell.length_b   1.000
_cell.length_c   1.000
_cell.angle_alpha   90.00
_cell.angle_beta   90.00
_cell.angle_gamma   90.00
#
_symmetry.space_group_name_H-M   'P 1'
#
loop_
_entity.id
_entity.type
_entity.pdbx_description
1 polymer ?
#
loop_
_entity_poly.entity_id
_entity_poly.type
_entity_poly.pdbx_seq_one_letter_code
_entity_poly.pdbx_strand_id
1 'polypeptide(L)'
;MKTNLSSQITLNRVSPRYYRPENAFERSVLTRLEKIPTDIYESAEEGANQIALDIAQLIRDKQKAGRFCVLALAGGNSPRNVYADLVRMHQEEGLSFRNVVIFNLYEYYPLAPNAINSNFNALKEMLIDHVDIDKQNVFTPDSTIAKDAIFEYCRLYEQRIESFGGLDIALLGIGRVGNIGFNEPGSRLNSTTRLILLDNDSRNEASKMFGSIENTPISSITMGVATILSAKKIYLLAWGEEKAQKVKECVEGPVTDTIPASYLQTHNNAHVAIDLSAAANLTRIQRPWLVTSCEWNDKLIRSAIVWLCQLTGKPILKLTNKDYNENGLSELLALFGSAYNVNIKIFNDLQHTITGWPGGKPNADDTYRPERAKPYPKRVVVFSPHPDDDVISMGGTIRRLVEQKHDVHVAYETSGNIAVGDEEVIRFLHFINGFNQIFNNSEDQVINDKYTEIRKYLKEKKDGDMDTRDILTIKGLIRRGEARTACTYNNIPLDHCHFLDLPFYETGKIQKNPISEADVEIVRNLLREVKPHQIFVAGDLADPHGTHRVCTDAVFAA
;
A
#
# COMPACT_ATOMS: atom_id res chain seq x y z
N MET A 1 15.91 15.53 -5.96
CA MET A 1 16.05 14.14 -5.48
C MET A 1 15.09 13.26 -6.26
N LYS A 2 15.51 12.10 -6.79
CA LYS A 2 14.57 11.13 -7.36
C LYS A 2 13.92 10.40 -6.18
N THR A 3 12.65 10.67 -5.91
CA THR A 3 11.84 9.86 -4.99
C THR A 3 11.33 8.62 -5.74
N ASN A 4 11.01 7.53 -5.03
CA ASN A 4 10.56 6.27 -5.61
C ASN A 4 11.63 5.47 -6.39
N LEU A 5 12.88 5.47 -5.91
CA LEU A 5 13.98 4.75 -6.57
C LEU A 5 13.82 3.23 -6.53
N SER A 6 13.14 2.63 -5.54
CA SER A 6 12.84 1.19 -5.50
C SER A 6 11.97 0.75 -6.67
N SER A 7 11.04 1.59 -7.15
CA SER A 7 10.28 1.31 -8.38
C SER A 7 11.19 1.32 -9.62
N GLN A 8 12.23 2.18 -9.63
CA GLN A 8 13.18 2.32 -10.73
C GLN A 8 14.33 1.31 -10.66
N ILE A 9 14.73 0.88 -9.46
CA ILE A 9 15.80 -0.09 -9.14
C ILE A 9 15.13 -1.42 -8.74
N THR A 10 13.96 -1.72 -9.30
CA THR A 10 13.48 -3.10 -9.29
C THR A 10 14.50 -3.91 -10.11
N LEU A 11 15.20 -4.85 -9.45
CA LEU A 11 16.03 -5.86 -10.13
C LEU A 11 15.25 -6.65 -11.20
N ASN A 12 13.91 -6.51 -11.21
CA ASN A 12 13.01 -7.09 -12.18
C ASN A 12 11.93 -6.09 -12.61
N ARG A 13 12.24 -5.21 -13.56
CA ARG A 13 11.21 -4.36 -14.17
C ARG A 13 10.22 -5.20 -14.98
N VAL A 14 8.93 -4.95 -14.80
CA VAL A 14 7.91 -5.44 -15.72
C VAL A 14 8.17 -4.78 -17.08
N SER A 15 8.21 -5.57 -18.16
CA SER A 15 8.44 -5.01 -19.50
C SER A 15 7.31 -4.05 -19.88
N PRO A 16 7.63 -2.83 -20.36
CA PRO A 16 6.64 -1.87 -20.83
C PRO A 16 5.63 -2.44 -21.82
N ARG A 17 6.02 -3.42 -22.65
CA ARG A 17 5.10 -4.01 -23.64
C ARG A 17 3.85 -4.62 -23.02
N TYR A 18 3.87 -5.00 -21.74
CA TYR A 18 2.69 -5.60 -21.08
C TYR A 18 1.67 -4.56 -20.63
N TYR A 19 2.06 -3.30 -20.49
CA TYR A 19 1.19 -2.24 -19.97
C TYR A 19 1.13 -0.98 -20.85
N ARG A 20 2.06 -0.80 -21.80
CA ARG A 20 2.09 0.24 -22.83
C ARG A 20 2.10 -0.42 -24.23
N PRO A 21 0.96 -0.96 -24.70
CA PRO A 21 0.85 -1.52 -26.05
C PRO A 21 1.08 -0.45 -27.11
N GLU A 22 1.78 -0.78 -28.20
CA GLU A 22 2.11 0.19 -29.25
C GLU A 22 0.91 0.51 -30.15
N ASN A 23 -0.05 -0.41 -30.22
CA ASN A 23 -1.20 -0.33 -31.10
C ASN A 23 -2.43 -1.07 -30.53
N ALA A 24 -3.59 -0.86 -31.17
CA ALA A 24 -4.86 -1.44 -30.74
C ALA A 24 -4.89 -2.98 -30.82
N PHE A 25 -4.14 -3.59 -31.75
CA PHE A 25 -4.07 -5.04 -31.88
C PHE A 25 -3.35 -5.66 -30.67
N GLU A 26 -2.18 -5.14 -30.30
CA GLU A 26 -1.46 -5.57 -29.11
C GLU A 26 -2.27 -5.38 -27.84
N ARG A 27 -2.94 -4.22 -27.71
CA ARG A 27 -3.84 -3.95 -26.58
C ARG A 27 -4.91 -5.04 -26.49
N SER A 28 -5.59 -5.34 -27.61
CA SER A 28 -6.63 -6.37 -27.65
C SER A 28 -6.14 -7.76 -27.27
N VAL A 29 -4.91 -8.12 -27.63
CA VAL A 29 -4.31 -9.42 -27.28
C VAL A 29 -4.00 -9.47 -25.78
N LEU A 30 -3.35 -8.44 -25.25
CA LEU A 30 -2.95 -8.35 -23.84
C LEU A 30 -4.15 -8.33 -22.89
N THR A 31 -5.19 -7.56 -23.24
CA THR A 31 -6.36 -7.35 -22.37
C THR A 31 -7.49 -8.34 -22.65
N ARG A 32 -7.24 -9.43 -23.39
CA ARG A 32 -8.29 -10.39 -23.81
C ARG A 32 -9.04 -11.07 -22.66
N LEU A 33 -8.45 -11.10 -21.47
CA LEU A 33 -9.04 -11.65 -20.25
C LEU A 33 -9.67 -10.58 -19.35
N GLU A 34 -9.45 -9.30 -19.66
CA GLU A 34 -10.00 -8.17 -18.93
C GLU A 34 -11.37 -7.82 -19.50
N LYS A 35 -12.35 -7.65 -18.61
CA LYS A 35 -13.75 -7.35 -18.93
C LYS A 35 -14.11 -5.89 -18.68
N ILE A 36 -13.15 -5.10 -18.23
CA ILE A 36 -13.24 -3.64 -18.09
C ILE A 36 -11.97 -3.05 -18.71
N PRO A 37 -12.06 -2.01 -19.54
CA PRO A 37 -10.90 -1.26 -19.99
C PRO A 37 -10.00 -0.87 -18.80
N THR A 38 -8.78 -1.41 -18.77
CA THR A 38 -7.83 -1.21 -17.67
C THR A 38 -6.53 -0.59 -18.19
N ASP A 39 -6.21 0.60 -17.69
CA ASP A 39 -4.97 1.31 -17.97
C ASP A 39 -4.02 1.15 -16.78
N ILE A 40 -2.80 0.71 -17.07
CA ILE A 40 -1.75 0.47 -16.08
C ILE A 40 -0.68 1.54 -16.27
N TYR A 41 -0.38 2.26 -15.19
CA TYR A 41 0.61 3.32 -15.12
C TYR A 41 1.83 2.88 -14.32
N GLU A 42 2.98 3.52 -14.52
CA GLU A 42 4.20 3.16 -13.77
C GLU A 42 4.09 3.55 -12.30
N SER A 43 3.35 4.62 -12.00
CA SER A 43 3.09 5.07 -10.64
C SER A 43 1.67 5.59 -10.46
N ALA A 44 1.26 5.69 -9.19
CA ALA A 44 -0.04 6.25 -8.83
C ALA A 44 -0.17 7.73 -9.22
N GLU A 45 0.93 8.49 -9.20
CA GLU A 45 0.98 9.89 -9.63
C GLU A 45 0.73 10.03 -11.14
N GLU A 46 1.39 9.22 -11.97
CA GLU A 46 1.17 9.25 -13.43
C GLU A 46 -0.30 8.95 -13.78
N GLY A 47 -0.85 7.89 -13.19
CA GLY A 47 -2.25 7.53 -13.39
C GLY A 47 -3.21 8.59 -12.88
N ALA A 48 -2.99 9.09 -11.66
CA ALA A 48 -3.83 10.14 -11.09
C ALA A 48 -3.82 11.43 -11.93
N ASN A 49 -2.66 11.80 -12.46
CA ASN A 49 -2.53 12.98 -13.32
C ASN A 49 -3.35 12.84 -14.61
N GLN A 50 -3.30 11.68 -15.26
CA GLN A 50 -4.10 11.42 -16.46
C GLN A 50 -5.61 11.51 -16.17
N ILE A 51 -6.06 10.96 -15.04
CA ILE A 51 -7.46 11.07 -14.62
C ILE A 51 -7.86 12.51 -14.27
N ALA A 52 -6.97 13.27 -13.62
CA ALA A 52 -7.20 14.68 -13.33
C ALA A 52 -7.32 15.52 -14.62
N LEU A 53 -6.48 15.25 -15.63
CA LEU A 53 -6.56 15.88 -16.95
C LEU A 53 -7.89 15.60 -17.65
N ASP A 54 -8.36 14.35 -17.62
CA ASP A 54 -9.65 13.97 -18.20
C ASP A 54 -10.82 14.68 -17.51
N ILE A 55 -10.81 14.75 -16.17
CA ILE A 55 -11.83 15.47 -15.39
C ILE A 55 -11.77 16.98 -15.68
N ALA A 56 -10.59 17.58 -15.67
CA ALA A 56 -10.39 19.00 -15.98
C ALA A 56 -10.88 19.35 -17.39
N GLN A 57 -10.63 18.47 -18.37
CA GLN A 57 -11.11 18.64 -19.73
C GLN A 57 -12.65 18.61 -19.79
N LEU A 58 -13.29 17.66 -19.10
CA LEU A 58 -14.74 17.61 -19.02
C LEU A 58 -15.33 18.87 -18.37
N ILE A 59 -14.73 19.36 -17.28
CA ILE A 59 -15.16 20.60 -16.61
C ILE A 59 -15.13 21.77 -17.60
N ARG A 60 -14.01 21.93 -18.32
CA ARG A 60 -13.85 22.98 -19.34
C ARG A 60 -14.87 22.87 -20.45
N ASP A 61 -15.16 21.66 -20.94
CA ASP A 61 -16.11 21.46 -22.04
C ASP A 61 -17.55 21.70 -21.60
N LYS A 62 -17.92 21.29 -20.38
CA LYS A 62 -19.21 21.62 -19.77
C LYS A 62 -19.37 23.12 -19.55
N GLN A 63 -18.31 23.79 -19.10
CA GLN A 63 -18.29 25.23 -18.89
C GLN A 63 -18.50 25.98 -20.21
N LYS A 64 -17.80 25.59 -21.28
CA LYS A 64 -17.99 26.14 -22.63
C LYS A 64 -19.42 25.95 -23.15
N ALA A 65 -20.04 24.81 -22.81
CA ALA A 65 -21.42 24.51 -23.16
C ALA A 65 -22.47 25.18 -22.26
N GLY A 66 -22.06 25.95 -21.25
CA GLY A 66 -22.97 26.57 -20.27
C GLY A 66 -23.73 25.56 -19.41
N ARG A 67 -23.15 24.37 -19.17
CA ARG A 67 -23.76 23.28 -18.41
C ARG A 67 -22.96 22.98 -17.14
N PHE A 68 -23.64 22.43 -16.14
CA PHE A 68 -22.97 21.86 -14.97
C PHE A 68 -22.18 20.60 -15.35
N CYS A 69 -21.02 20.46 -14.72
CA CYS A 69 -20.25 19.22 -14.67
C CYS A 69 -20.57 18.50 -13.36
N VAL A 70 -21.28 17.39 -13.44
CA VAL A 70 -21.79 16.68 -12.25
C VAL A 70 -20.87 15.51 -11.91
N LEU A 71 -20.24 15.56 -10.74
CA LEU A 71 -19.25 14.59 -10.29
C LEU A 71 -19.74 13.85 -9.04
N ALA A 72 -19.62 12.53 -9.03
CA ALA A 72 -19.72 11.74 -7.81
C ALA A 72 -18.31 11.43 -7.27
N LEU A 73 -18.00 11.93 -6.08
CA LEU A 73 -16.67 11.89 -5.47
C LEU A 73 -16.74 11.32 -4.05
N ALA A 74 -15.61 10.87 -3.52
CA ALA A 74 -15.45 10.53 -2.09
C ALA A 74 -14.11 11.02 -1.57
N GLY A 75 -13.94 10.99 -0.25
CA GLY A 75 -12.63 11.06 0.36
C GLY A 75 -11.81 9.78 0.15
N GLY A 76 -10.85 9.55 1.04
CA GLY A 76 -9.99 8.37 1.00
C GLY A 76 -8.68 8.56 0.24
N ASN A 77 -7.83 7.54 0.29
CA ASN A 77 -6.45 7.63 -0.21
C ASN A 77 -6.35 7.55 -1.73
N SER A 78 -7.16 6.72 -2.40
CA SER A 78 -7.07 6.51 -3.86
C SER A 78 -7.25 7.80 -4.69
N PRO A 79 -8.24 8.67 -4.44
CA PRO A 79 -8.42 9.88 -5.24
C PRO A 79 -7.52 11.06 -4.83
N ARG A 80 -6.74 10.94 -3.75
CA ARG A 80 -5.94 12.06 -3.18
C ARG A 80 -5.05 12.73 -4.22
N ASN A 81 -4.30 11.96 -5.01
CA ASN A 81 -3.40 12.51 -6.02
C ASN A 81 -4.18 13.19 -7.17
N VAL A 82 -5.36 12.68 -7.53
CA VAL A 82 -6.24 13.30 -8.54
C VAL A 82 -6.70 14.66 -8.05
N TYR A 83 -7.11 14.77 -6.78
CA TYR A 83 -7.53 16.04 -6.19
C TYR A 83 -6.38 17.04 -6.09
N ALA A 84 -5.19 16.59 -5.68
CA ALA A 84 -4.00 17.44 -5.64
C ALA A 84 -3.69 18.06 -7.02
N ASP A 85 -3.77 17.26 -8.09
CA ASP A 85 -3.56 17.75 -9.45
C ASP A 85 -4.67 18.70 -9.93
N LEU A 86 -5.92 18.43 -9.58
CA LEU A 86 -7.04 19.33 -9.88
C LEU A 86 -6.91 20.68 -9.17
N VAL A 87 -6.47 20.68 -7.91
CA VAL A 87 -6.17 21.90 -7.13
C VAL A 87 -5.01 22.66 -7.76
N ARG A 88 -3.94 21.95 -8.16
CA ARG A 88 -2.81 22.55 -8.87
C ARG A 88 -3.28 23.22 -10.18
N MET A 89 -4.07 22.54 -11.00
CA MET A 89 -4.63 23.10 -12.24
C MET A 89 -5.55 24.30 -11.98
N HIS A 90 -6.28 24.33 -10.86
CA HIS A 90 -7.06 25.51 -10.46
C HIS A 90 -6.15 26.71 -10.17
N GLN A 91 -5.12 26.51 -9.35
CA GLN A 91 -4.23 27.56 -8.87
C GLN A 91 -3.27 28.07 -9.96
N GLU A 92 -2.78 27.19 -10.82
CA GLU A 92 -1.71 27.49 -11.80
C GLU A 92 -2.23 27.68 -13.23
N GLU A 93 -3.31 26.99 -13.62
CA GLU A 93 -3.78 26.92 -15.02
C GLU A 93 -5.18 27.55 -15.22
N GLY A 94 -5.81 28.05 -14.16
CA GLY A 94 -7.09 28.74 -14.21
C GLY A 94 -8.30 27.83 -14.45
N LEU A 95 -8.22 26.53 -14.10
CA LEU A 95 -9.38 25.63 -14.11
C LEU A 95 -10.42 26.10 -13.08
N SER A 96 -11.64 26.47 -13.50
CA SER A 96 -12.70 26.93 -12.57
C SER A 96 -13.68 25.80 -12.23
N PHE A 97 -14.10 25.76 -10.96
CA PHE A 97 -15.07 24.83 -10.41
C PHE A 97 -16.47 25.45 -10.21
N ARG A 98 -16.69 26.69 -10.66
CA ARG A 98 -17.99 27.39 -10.49
C ARG A 98 -19.18 26.66 -11.13
N ASN A 99 -18.95 25.93 -12.22
CA ASN A 99 -19.97 25.11 -12.87
C ASN A 99 -19.88 23.62 -12.48
N VAL A 100 -19.19 23.28 -11.39
CA VAL A 100 -19.09 21.91 -10.89
C VAL A 100 -20.13 21.68 -9.81
N VAL A 101 -20.76 20.50 -9.86
CA VAL A 101 -21.68 19.98 -8.85
C VAL A 101 -21.13 18.67 -8.33
N ILE A 102 -20.98 18.55 -7.01
CA ILE A 102 -20.41 17.36 -6.36
C ILE A 102 -21.49 16.64 -5.58
N PHE A 103 -21.59 15.33 -5.80
CA PHE A 103 -22.32 14.39 -4.96
C PHE A 103 -21.34 13.49 -4.23
N ASN A 104 -21.30 13.56 -2.89
CA ASN A 104 -20.48 12.68 -2.07
C ASN A 104 -21.04 11.25 -2.09
N LEU A 105 -20.21 10.26 -2.42
CA LEU A 105 -20.65 8.86 -2.60
C LEU A 105 -21.21 8.25 -1.31
N TYR A 106 -20.71 8.64 -0.15
CA TYR A 106 -21.17 8.11 1.13
C TYR A 106 -20.80 9.00 2.32
N GLU A 107 -21.47 8.78 3.45
CA GLU A 107 -21.06 9.30 4.76
C GLU A 107 -21.31 8.27 5.85
N TYR A 108 -20.46 8.21 6.87
CA TYR A 108 -20.70 7.33 8.02
C TYR A 108 -21.94 7.77 8.80
N TYR A 109 -22.61 6.80 9.42
CA TYR A 109 -23.83 7.04 10.18
C TYR A 109 -23.89 6.17 11.45
N PRO A 110 -24.33 6.73 12.60
CA PRO A 110 -24.43 8.16 12.87
C PRO A 110 -23.02 8.76 13.08
N LEU A 111 -22.87 10.06 12.79
CA LEU A 111 -21.69 10.83 13.21
C LEU A 111 -22.13 12.03 14.05
N ALA A 112 -21.26 12.44 14.97
CA ALA A 112 -21.41 13.73 15.64
C ALA A 112 -21.28 14.88 14.62
N PRO A 113 -22.00 16.01 14.78
CA PRO A 113 -21.98 17.12 13.82
C PRO A 113 -20.59 17.67 13.47
N ASN A 114 -19.62 17.53 14.38
CA ASN A 114 -18.24 18.00 14.22
C ASN A 114 -17.22 16.84 14.18
N ALA A 115 -17.65 15.63 13.78
CA ALA A 115 -16.75 14.49 13.68
C ALA A 115 -15.63 14.79 12.67
N ILE A 116 -14.39 14.94 13.16
CA ILE A 116 -13.22 15.25 12.34
C ILE A 116 -13.03 14.18 11.26
N ASN A 117 -13.29 12.92 11.61
CA ASN A 117 -13.06 11.74 10.77
C ASN A 117 -14.19 11.46 9.75
N SER A 118 -15.01 12.46 9.39
CA SER A 118 -16.06 12.28 8.38
C SER A 118 -15.48 12.18 6.97
N ASN A 119 -16.14 11.43 6.09
CA ASN A 119 -15.71 11.32 4.70
C ASN A 119 -15.83 12.69 3.99
N PHE A 120 -16.86 13.46 4.33
CA PHE A 120 -17.03 14.80 3.78
C PHE A 120 -15.92 15.78 4.21
N ASN A 121 -15.43 15.69 5.45
CA ASN A 121 -14.30 16.52 5.89
C ASN A 121 -13.04 16.19 5.09
N ALA A 122 -12.74 14.91 4.88
CA ALA A 122 -11.62 14.51 4.04
C ALA A 122 -11.74 15.06 2.61
N LEU A 123 -12.94 15.02 2.02
CA LEU A 123 -13.18 15.60 0.68
C LEU A 123 -13.00 17.13 0.67
N LYS A 124 -13.38 17.82 1.75
CA LYS A 124 -13.16 19.27 1.87
C LYS A 124 -11.68 19.62 1.93
N GLU A 125 -10.95 18.96 2.81
CA GLU A 125 -9.52 19.17 3.01
C GLU A 125 -8.69 18.83 1.77
N MET A 126 -9.12 17.87 0.95
CA MET A 126 -8.37 17.49 -0.25
C MET A 126 -8.72 18.32 -1.49
N LEU A 127 -9.93 18.85 -1.60
CA LEU A 127 -10.41 19.51 -2.82
C LEU A 127 -11.25 20.77 -2.55
N ILE A 128 -12.38 20.64 -1.85
CA ILE A 128 -13.44 21.68 -1.84
C ILE A 128 -12.92 23.00 -1.28
N ASP A 129 -12.12 22.97 -0.21
CA ASP A 129 -11.61 24.19 0.43
C ASP A 129 -10.47 24.87 -0.36
N HIS A 130 -10.05 24.26 -1.47
CA HIS A 130 -8.92 24.71 -2.30
C HIS A 130 -9.33 25.18 -3.70
N VAL A 131 -10.63 25.17 -4.02
CA VAL A 131 -11.17 25.53 -5.36
C VAL A 131 -12.34 26.50 -5.27
N ASP A 132 -12.68 27.17 -6.37
CA ASP A 132 -13.76 28.18 -6.45
C ASP A 132 -15.17 27.59 -6.68
N ILE A 133 -15.44 26.42 -6.09
CA ILE A 133 -16.77 25.78 -6.17
C ILE A 133 -17.79 26.49 -5.28
N ASP A 134 -19.03 26.61 -5.77
CA ASP A 134 -20.11 27.14 -4.95
C ASP A 134 -20.58 26.07 -3.94
N LYS A 135 -20.63 26.45 -2.65
CA LYS A 135 -21.02 25.54 -1.56
C LYS A 135 -22.42 24.96 -1.75
N GLN A 136 -23.33 25.67 -2.42
CA GLN A 136 -24.67 25.16 -2.70
C GLN A 136 -24.68 24.01 -3.72
N ASN A 137 -23.59 23.83 -4.47
CA ASN A 137 -23.42 22.77 -5.47
C ASN A 137 -22.74 21.52 -4.89
N VAL A 138 -22.57 21.44 -3.57
CA VAL A 138 -21.94 20.30 -2.90
C VAL A 138 -22.97 19.58 -2.03
N PHE A 139 -23.26 18.33 -2.38
CA PHE A 139 -24.28 17.51 -1.73
C PHE A 139 -23.65 16.30 -1.05
N THR A 140 -23.80 16.18 0.27
CA THR A 140 -23.32 15.04 1.06
C THR A 140 -24.47 14.38 1.83
N PRO A 141 -24.48 13.05 2.01
CA PRO A 141 -25.42 12.40 2.92
C PRO A 141 -25.35 12.99 4.33
N ASP A 142 -26.50 13.20 4.97
CA ASP A 142 -26.60 13.78 6.31
C ASP A 142 -26.45 12.70 7.39
N SER A 143 -25.35 12.75 8.13
CA SER A 143 -25.01 11.79 9.18
C SER A 143 -25.81 11.96 10.48
N THR A 144 -26.63 13.01 10.59
CA THR A 144 -27.37 13.40 11.80
C THR A 144 -28.88 13.20 11.68
N ILE A 145 -29.37 12.86 10.49
CA ILE A 145 -30.79 12.66 10.23
C ILE A 145 -31.38 11.53 11.09
N ALA A 146 -32.64 11.72 11.52
CA ALA A 146 -33.35 10.69 12.26
C ALA A 146 -33.55 9.41 11.41
N LYS A 147 -33.43 8.23 12.03
CA LYS A 147 -33.41 6.93 11.34
C LYS A 147 -34.64 6.68 10.47
N ASP A 148 -35.80 7.10 10.92
CA ASP A 148 -37.10 6.98 10.23
C ASP A 148 -37.19 7.86 8.97
N ALA A 149 -36.46 8.97 8.91
CA ALA A 149 -36.41 9.86 7.75
C ALA A 149 -35.35 9.47 6.71
N ILE A 150 -34.44 8.52 7.02
CA ILE A 150 -33.34 8.14 6.12
C ILE A 150 -33.83 7.67 4.75
N PHE A 151 -34.87 6.84 4.71
CA PHE A 151 -35.36 6.30 3.43
C PHE A 151 -35.80 7.42 2.49
N GLU A 152 -36.57 8.38 3.01
CA GLU A 152 -37.03 9.53 2.25
C GLU A 152 -35.87 10.45 1.85
N TYR A 153 -34.91 10.65 2.75
CA TYR A 153 -33.69 11.41 2.45
C TYR A 153 -32.90 10.80 1.30
N CYS A 154 -32.70 9.47 1.31
CA CYS A 154 -32.02 8.78 0.23
C CYS A 154 -32.75 8.95 -1.10
N ARG A 155 -34.09 8.88 -1.08
CA ARG A 155 -34.93 9.13 -2.28
C ARG A 155 -34.75 10.55 -2.81
N LEU A 156 -34.73 11.57 -1.93
CA LEU A 156 -34.49 12.96 -2.32
C LEU A 156 -33.07 13.18 -2.85
N TYR A 157 -32.09 12.44 -2.35
CA TYR A 157 -30.71 12.46 -2.85
C TYR A 157 -30.65 11.99 -4.30
N GLU A 158 -31.32 10.87 -4.62
CA GLU A 158 -31.46 10.36 -6.00
C GLU A 158 -32.15 11.38 -6.92
N GLN A 159 -33.29 11.93 -6.50
CA GLN A 159 -34.01 12.94 -7.28
C GLN A 159 -33.18 14.18 -7.56
N ARG A 160 -32.30 14.55 -6.61
CA ARG A 160 -31.39 15.68 -6.79
C ARG A 160 -30.34 15.37 -7.87
N ILE A 161 -29.78 14.17 -7.89
CA ILE A 161 -28.87 13.73 -8.97
C ILE A 161 -29.57 13.85 -10.33
N GLU A 162 -30.82 13.36 -10.42
CA GLU A 162 -31.62 13.45 -11.65
C GLU A 162 -31.90 14.90 -12.06
N SER A 163 -32.16 15.80 -11.11
CA SER A 163 -32.44 17.22 -11.40
C SER A 163 -31.28 17.96 -12.07
N PHE A 164 -30.04 17.46 -11.90
CA PHE A 164 -28.85 17.97 -12.60
C PHE A 164 -28.54 17.22 -13.92
N GLY A 165 -29.42 16.32 -14.36
CA GLY A 165 -29.25 15.54 -15.59
C GLY A 165 -28.35 14.31 -15.45
N GLY A 166 -28.27 13.77 -14.22
CA GLY A 166 -27.45 12.61 -13.87
C GLY A 166 -25.97 12.92 -13.67
N LEU A 167 -25.22 11.91 -13.24
CA LEU A 167 -23.78 12.03 -13.00
C LEU A 167 -23.01 11.98 -14.33
N ASP A 168 -22.06 12.90 -14.53
CA ASP A 168 -21.17 12.86 -15.68
C ASP A 168 -19.98 11.92 -15.44
N ILE A 169 -19.35 12.01 -14.25
CA ILE A 169 -18.29 11.10 -13.82
C ILE A 169 -18.58 10.61 -12.39
N ALA A 170 -18.42 9.31 -12.15
CA ALA A 170 -18.22 8.76 -10.82
C ALA A 170 -16.74 8.35 -10.63
N LEU A 171 -16.06 8.95 -9.65
CA LEU A 171 -14.69 8.62 -9.29
C LEU A 171 -14.70 7.71 -8.07
N LEU A 172 -14.33 6.45 -8.28
CA LEU A 172 -14.43 5.38 -7.30
C LEU A 172 -13.05 4.88 -6.88
N GLY A 173 -12.95 4.39 -5.65
CA GLY A 173 -11.88 3.47 -5.23
C GLY A 173 -12.44 2.05 -5.06
N ILE A 174 -11.55 1.06 -5.06
CA ILE A 174 -11.88 -0.32 -4.65
C ILE A 174 -11.42 -0.59 -3.21
N GLY A 175 -12.36 -1.01 -2.37
CA GLY A 175 -12.04 -1.43 -0.99
C GLY A 175 -11.44 -2.84 -0.93
N ARG A 176 -10.92 -3.23 0.24
CA ARG A 176 -10.22 -4.51 0.44
C ARG A 176 -11.11 -5.74 0.23
N VAL A 177 -12.42 -5.59 0.41
CA VAL A 177 -13.42 -6.64 0.17
C VAL A 177 -14.04 -6.57 -1.23
N GLY A 178 -13.54 -5.69 -2.12
CA GLY A 178 -14.05 -5.54 -3.49
C GLY A 178 -15.29 -4.64 -3.61
N ASN A 179 -15.56 -3.84 -2.57
CA ASN A 179 -16.64 -2.85 -2.53
C ASN A 179 -16.30 -1.58 -3.33
N ILE A 180 -17.35 -0.90 -3.80
CA ILE A 180 -17.34 0.47 -4.35
C ILE A 180 -18.25 1.36 -3.51
N GLY A 181 -17.72 2.46 -2.97
CA GLY A 181 -18.36 3.12 -1.83
C GLY A 181 -18.50 2.13 -0.66
N PHE A 182 -19.62 2.13 0.06
CA PHE A 182 -19.94 1.08 1.03
C PHE A 182 -20.85 -0.02 0.47
N ASN A 183 -20.85 -0.23 -0.85
CA ASN A 183 -21.51 -1.40 -1.43
C ASN A 183 -20.64 -2.65 -1.18
N GLU A 184 -20.80 -3.23 -0.01
CA GLU A 184 -20.10 -4.43 0.50
C GLU A 184 -20.63 -5.74 -0.14
N PRO A 185 -19.90 -6.86 -0.01
CA PRO A 185 -20.34 -8.17 -0.48
C PRO A 185 -21.79 -8.50 -0.10
N GLY A 186 -22.59 -8.92 -1.08
CA GLY A 186 -24.05 -9.12 -0.96
C GLY A 186 -24.88 -7.90 -1.39
N SER A 187 -24.24 -6.77 -1.72
CA SER A 187 -24.92 -5.63 -2.33
C SER A 187 -25.50 -5.99 -3.71
N ARG A 188 -26.76 -5.64 -3.92
CA ARG A 188 -27.47 -5.93 -5.17
C ARG A 188 -27.13 -4.93 -6.26
N LEU A 189 -27.07 -5.40 -7.50
CA LEU A 189 -26.88 -4.58 -8.70
C LEU A 189 -27.90 -3.44 -8.82
N ASN A 190 -29.17 -3.69 -8.45
CA ASN A 190 -30.25 -2.71 -8.53
C ASN A 190 -30.39 -1.81 -7.28
N SER A 191 -29.39 -1.80 -6.40
CA SER A 191 -29.44 -0.98 -5.18
C SER A 191 -29.31 0.51 -5.49
N THR A 192 -30.18 1.31 -4.89
CA THR A 192 -30.09 2.78 -4.86
C THR A 192 -29.42 3.25 -3.58
N THR A 193 -29.29 4.57 -3.41
CA THR A 193 -28.81 5.20 -2.18
C THR A 193 -29.58 4.67 -0.98
N ARG A 194 -28.86 4.23 0.06
CA ARG A 194 -29.45 3.57 1.23
C ARG A 194 -28.52 3.61 2.44
N LEU A 195 -29.10 3.36 3.61
CA LEU A 195 -28.35 2.96 4.80
C LEU A 195 -27.88 1.52 4.66
N ILE A 196 -26.61 1.27 4.95
CA ILE A 196 -26.01 -0.06 5.03
C ILE A 196 -25.30 -0.23 6.37
N LEU A 197 -25.35 -1.44 6.92
CA LEU A 197 -24.49 -1.84 8.04
C LEU A 197 -23.12 -2.22 7.49
N LEU A 198 -22.06 -1.79 8.18
CA LEU A 198 -20.70 -2.09 7.80
C LEU A 198 -20.30 -3.47 8.34
N ASP A 199 -19.67 -4.28 7.51
CA ASP A 199 -19.04 -5.52 7.92
C ASP A 199 -17.80 -5.30 8.82
N ASN A 200 -17.34 -6.36 9.46
CA ASN A 200 -16.21 -6.25 10.38
C ASN A 200 -14.92 -5.82 9.67
N ASP A 201 -14.70 -6.22 8.43
CA ASP A 201 -13.49 -5.88 7.67
C ASP A 201 -13.46 -4.39 7.33
N SER A 202 -14.58 -3.82 6.89
CA SER A 202 -14.74 -2.41 6.58
C SER A 202 -14.68 -1.55 7.84
N ARG A 203 -15.24 -2.04 8.96
CA ARG A 203 -15.07 -1.38 10.26
C ARG A 203 -13.62 -1.44 10.75
N ASN A 204 -12.92 -2.55 10.56
CA ASN A 204 -11.49 -2.66 10.89
C ASN A 204 -10.61 -1.77 10.01
N GLU A 205 -10.98 -1.56 8.75
CA GLU A 205 -10.29 -0.60 7.88
C GLU A 205 -10.55 0.84 8.34
N ALA A 206 -11.81 1.16 8.67
CA ALA A 206 -12.20 2.47 9.16
C ALA A 206 -11.66 2.79 10.56
N SER A 207 -11.44 1.78 11.42
CA SER A 207 -10.93 2.00 12.79
C SER A 207 -9.58 2.70 12.84
N LYS A 208 -8.78 2.58 11.76
CA LYS A 208 -7.54 3.35 11.59
C LYS A 208 -7.78 4.86 11.58
N MET A 209 -8.94 5.30 11.11
CA MET A 209 -9.37 6.70 11.13
C MET A 209 -10.05 7.05 12.45
N PHE A 210 -10.80 6.13 13.06
CA PHE A 210 -11.57 6.38 14.29
C PHE A 210 -10.83 6.03 15.59
N GLY A 211 -9.57 5.59 15.51
CA GLY A 211 -8.72 5.21 16.64
C GLY A 211 -8.99 3.80 17.18
N SER A 212 -10.25 3.37 17.22
CA SER A 212 -10.65 2.03 17.69
C SER A 212 -11.89 1.50 16.98
N ILE A 213 -12.13 0.20 17.09
CA ILE A 213 -13.30 -0.45 16.50
C ILE A 213 -14.59 -0.03 17.22
N GLU A 214 -14.51 0.25 18.53
CA GLU A 214 -15.62 0.71 19.35
C GLU A 214 -16.08 2.11 18.94
N ASN A 215 -15.14 2.98 18.57
CA ASN A 215 -15.41 4.34 18.10
C ASN A 215 -15.81 4.39 16.62
N THR A 216 -15.69 3.28 15.89
CA THR A 216 -16.03 3.21 14.46
C THR A 216 -17.53 3.05 14.26
N PRO A 217 -18.17 3.95 13.48
CA PRO A 217 -19.59 3.84 13.14
C PRO A 217 -19.95 2.45 12.59
N ILE A 218 -21.14 1.98 12.94
CA ILE A 218 -21.62 0.64 12.54
C ILE A 218 -22.32 0.65 11.16
N SER A 219 -22.58 1.82 10.60
CA SER A 219 -23.33 1.98 9.36
C SER A 219 -22.86 3.18 8.54
N SER A 220 -23.30 3.23 7.28
CA SER A 220 -23.09 4.35 6.38
C SER A 220 -24.31 4.57 5.49
N ILE A 221 -24.59 5.82 5.14
CA ILE A 221 -25.47 6.13 4.02
C ILE A 221 -24.59 6.19 2.76
N THR A 222 -24.84 5.30 1.81
CA THR A 222 -24.02 5.15 0.60
C THR A 222 -24.89 5.20 -0.64
N MET A 223 -24.35 5.81 -1.70
CA MET A 223 -24.85 5.69 -3.07
C MET A 223 -24.86 4.20 -3.45
N GLY A 224 -25.97 3.76 -4.03
CA GLY A 224 -26.14 2.35 -4.43
C GLY A 224 -25.44 2.02 -5.74
N VAL A 225 -25.33 0.72 -6.03
CA VAL A 225 -24.68 0.23 -7.26
C VAL A 225 -25.41 0.75 -8.51
N ALA A 226 -26.74 0.74 -8.53
CA ALA A 226 -27.51 1.21 -9.68
C ALA A 226 -27.28 2.70 -9.94
N THR A 227 -27.21 3.50 -8.87
CA THR A 227 -26.94 4.93 -8.94
C THR A 227 -25.55 5.20 -9.49
N ILE A 228 -24.53 4.47 -9.02
CA ILE A 228 -23.17 4.55 -9.55
C ILE A 228 -23.13 4.19 -11.04
N LEU A 229 -23.79 3.08 -11.42
CA LEU A 229 -23.87 2.62 -12.81
C LEU A 229 -24.68 3.53 -13.74
N SER A 230 -25.44 4.49 -13.20
CA SER A 230 -26.16 5.50 -13.99
C SER A 230 -25.25 6.64 -14.48
N ALA A 231 -24.02 6.75 -13.96
CA ALA A 231 -23.07 7.78 -14.36
C ALA A 231 -22.63 7.59 -15.81
N LYS A 232 -22.46 8.68 -16.57
CA LYS A 232 -22.07 8.60 -17.99
C LYS A 232 -20.66 8.02 -18.19
N LYS A 233 -19.79 8.20 -17.21
CA LYS A 233 -18.42 7.64 -17.16
C LYS A 233 -18.08 7.26 -15.73
N ILE A 234 -17.34 6.17 -15.57
CA ILE A 234 -16.87 5.70 -14.27
C ILE A 234 -15.36 5.50 -14.34
N TYR A 235 -14.63 6.02 -13.36
CA TYR A 235 -13.23 5.70 -13.13
C TYR A 235 -13.11 4.94 -11.81
N LEU A 236 -12.49 3.77 -11.83
CA LEU A 236 -12.11 3.02 -10.64
C LEU A 236 -10.60 3.13 -10.46
N LEU A 237 -10.18 3.77 -9.37
CA LEU A 237 -8.77 3.96 -9.02
C LEU A 237 -8.33 2.89 -8.02
N ALA A 238 -7.21 2.22 -8.30
CA ALA A 238 -6.59 1.32 -7.35
C ALA A 238 -5.06 1.41 -7.41
N TRP A 239 -4.45 1.77 -6.29
CA TRP A 239 -3.00 1.94 -6.19
C TRP A 239 -2.44 1.00 -5.13
N GLY A 240 -1.28 0.42 -5.40
CA GLY A 240 -0.57 -0.43 -4.45
C GLY A 240 -0.94 -1.91 -4.52
N GLU A 241 0.01 -2.74 -4.10
CA GLU A 241 -0.09 -4.20 -4.16
C GLU A 241 -1.24 -4.78 -3.33
N GLU A 242 -1.63 -4.11 -2.23
CA GLU A 242 -2.77 -4.51 -1.40
C GLU A 242 -4.10 -4.58 -2.16
N LYS A 243 -4.21 -3.89 -3.30
CA LYS A 243 -5.40 -3.92 -4.16
C LYS A 243 -5.33 -4.97 -5.27
N ALA A 244 -4.15 -5.56 -5.53
CA ALA A 244 -3.90 -6.35 -6.74
C ALA A 244 -4.83 -7.55 -6.89
N GLN A 245 -5.10 -8.27 -5.80
CA GLN A 245 -6.00 -9.41 -5.84
C GLN A 245 -7.44 -9.01 -6.18
N LYS A 246 -7.95 -7.92 -5.58
CA LYS A 246 -9.31 -7.46 -5.81
C LYS A 246 -9.48 -6.79 -7.17
N VAL A 247 -8.46 -6.10 -7.66
CA VAL A 247 -8.42 -5.60 -9.04
C VAL A 247 -8.56 -6.76 -10.02
N LYS A 248 -7.77 -7.83 -9.86
CA LYS A 248 -7.88 -9.01 -10.73
C LYS A 248 -9.26 -9.65 -10.69
N GLU A 249 -9.83 -9.86 -9.50
CA GLU A 249 -11.18 -10.41 -9.35
C GLU A 249 -12.23 -9.51 -10.01
N CYS A 250 -12.08 -8.19 -9.87
CA CYS A 250 -12.96 -7.19 -10.47
C CYS A 250 -12.88 -7.17 -12.01
N VAL A 251 -11.69 -7.25 -12.60
CA VAL A 251 -11.50 -7.05 -14.06
C VAL A 251 -11.47 -8.36 -14.85
N GLU A 252 -10.96 -9.46 -14.31
CA GLU A 252 -10.87 -10.76 -15.01
C GLU A 252 -11.96 -11.75 -14.55
N GLY A 253 -12.44 -11.61 -13.30
CA GLY A 253 -13.42 -12.51 -12.68
C GLY A 253 -14.84 -12.38 -13.23
N PRO A 254 -15.77 -13.27 -12.84
CA PRO A 254 -17.18 -13.13 -13.19
C PRO A 254 -17.84 -11.96 -12.44
N VAL A 255 -18.94 -11.44 -12.98
CA VAL A 255 -19.80 -10.51 -12.25
C VAL A 255 -20.46 -11.25 -11.08
N THR A 256 -20.28 -10.75 -9.86
CA THR A 256 -20.79 -11.37 -8.63
C THR A 256 -21.05 -10.33 -7.55
N ASP A 257 -22.07 -10.58 -6.72
CA ASP A 257 -22.37 -9.79 -5.52
C ASP A 257 -21.33 -9.93 -4.42
N THR A 258 -20.48 -10.96 -4.48
CA THR A 258 -19.33 -11.11 -3.57
C THR A 258 -18.21 -10.11 -3.85
N ILE A 259 -18.16 -9.55 -5.07
CA ILE A 259 -17.22 -8.50 -5.49
C ILE A 259 -18.03 -7.39 -6.19
N PRO A 260 -18.68 -6.48 -5.45
CA PRO A 260 -19.55 -5.46 -6.04
C PRO A 260 -18.87 -4.57 -7.10
N ALA A 261 -17.56 -4.35 -7.02
CA ALA A 261 -16.81 -3.67 -8.08
C ALA A 261 -16.90 -4.39 -9.45
N SER A 262 -17.11 -5.71 -9.48
CA SER A 262 -17.30 -6.49 -10.72
C SER A 262 -18.55 -6.09 -11.50
N TYR A 263 -19.53 -5.44 -10.86
CA TYR A 263 -20.70 -4.90 -11.56
C TYR A 263 -20.33 -3.83 -12.59
N LEU A 264 -19.18 -3.17 -12.45
CA LEU A 264 -18.67 -2.21 -13.44
C LEU A 264 -18.42 -2.84 -14.81
N GLN A 265 -18.26 -4.17 -14.91
CA GLN A 265 -18.20 -4.91 -16.19
C GLN A 265 -19.48 -4.75 -17.03
N THR A 266 -20.60 -4.37 -16.41
CA THR A 266 -21.88 -4.13 -17.11
C THR A 266 -22.02 -2.72 -17.66
N HIS A 267 -21.06 -1.83 -17.35
CA HIS A 267 -21.12 -0.42 -17.73
C HIS A 267 -20.33 -0.15 -19.01
N ASN A 268 -20.97 0.49 -19.99
CA ASN A 268 -20.37 0.73 -21.31
C ASN A 268 -19.16 1.68 -21.30
N ASN A 269 -19.00 2.48 -20.24
CA ASN A 269 -17.95 3.51 -20.15
C ASN A 269 -17.28 3.52 -18.77
N ALA A 270 -16.99 2.33 -18.23
CA ALA A 270 -16.18 2.17 -17.02
C ALA A 270 -14.71 1.96 -17.40
N HIS A 271 -13.81 2.61 -16.67
CA HIS A 271 -12.36 2.53 -16.85
C HIS A 271 -11.71 2.27 -15.49
N VAL A 272 -10.71 1.39 -15.49
CA VAL A 272 -9.91 1.07 -14.31
C VAL A 272 -8.52 1.67 -14.51
N ALA A 273 -8.06 2.49 -13.56
CA ALA A 273 -6.73 3.08 -13.57
C ALA A 273 -5.93 2.57 -12.36
N ILE A 274 -4.80 1.92 -12.65
CA ILE A 274 -3.98 1.26 -11.63
C ILE A 274 -2.49 1.48 -11.84
N ASP A 275 -1.70 1.35 -10.79
CA ASP A 275 -0.24 1.31 -10.88
C ASP A 275 0.26 -0.13 -11.13
N LEU A 276 1.53 -0.28 -11.47
CA LEU A 276 2.15 -1.60 -11.65
C LEU A 276 1.99 -2.52 -10.43
N SER A 277 2.01 -1.96 -9.21
CA SER A 277 1.84 -2.75 -7.98
C SER A 277 0.42 -3.33 -7.89
N ALA A 278 -0.62 -2.53 -8.13
CA ALA A 278 -2.01 -3.00 -8.18
C ALA A 278 -2.28 -3.90 -9.40
N ALA A 279 -1.46 -3.85 -10.45
CA ALA A 279 -1.54 -4.74 -11.59
C ALA A 279 -0.85 -6.09 -11.40
N ALA A 280 -0.11 -6.31 -10.31
CA ALA A 280 0.79 -7.45 -10.12
C ALA A 280 0.13 -8.84 -10.28
N ASN A 281 -1.19 -8.93 -10.02
CA ASN A 281 -1.96 -10.17 -10.13
C ASN A 281 -2.73 -10.31 -11.46
N LEU A 282 -2.74 -9.27 -12.31
CA LEU A 282 -3.35 -9.35 -13.64
C LEU A 282 -2.60 -10.35 -14.50
N THR A 283 -3.33 -11.11 -15.31
CA THR A 283 -2.76 -12.21 -16.08
C THR A 283 -1.72 -11.72 -17.09
N ARG A 284 -1.91 -10.54 -17.73
CA ARG A 284 -0.90 -9.96 -18.63
C ARG A 284 0.41 -9.53 -17.94
N ILE A 285 0.41 -9.35 -16.62
CA ILE A 285 1.58 -8.98 -15.82
C ILE A 285 2.20 -10.20 -15.16
N GLN A 286 1.38 -10.99 -14.46
CA GLN A 286 1.82 -12.15 -13.69
C GLN A 286 2.16 -13.36 -14.55
N ARG A 287 1.38 -13.57 -15.63
CA ARG A 287 1.44 -14.78 -16.47
C ARG A 287 1.27 -14.41 -17.95
N PRO A 288 2.16 -13.55 -18.49
CA PRO A 288 2.00 -12.98 -19.83
C PRO A 288 1.92 -14.04 -20.94
N TRP A 289 2.50 -15.22 -20.74
CA TRP A 289 2.44 -16.36 -21.69
C TRP A 289 1.01 -16.87 -21.93
N LEU A 290 0.07 -16.55 -21.04
CA LEU A 290 -1.34 -16.88 -21.23
C LEU A 290 -2.09 -15.89 -22.11
N VAL A 291 -1.47 -14.79 -22.55
CA VAL A 291 -2.12 -13.78 -23.39
C VAL A 291 -1.30 -13.40 -24.62
N THR A 292 0.03 -13.43 -24.54
CA THR A 292 0.94 -13.04 -25.63
C THR A 292 2.23 -13.86 -25.62
N SER A 293 2.99 -13.79 -26.71
CA SER A 293 4.29 -14.46 -26.87
C SER A 293 5.37 -13.80 -26.03
N CYS A 294 6.18 -14.53 -25.26
CA CYS A 294 7.06 -13.98 -24.23
C CYS A 294 8.52 -13.75 -24.65
N GLU A 295 9.12 -12.67 -24.17
CA GLU A 295 10.57 -12.56 -24.07
C GLU A 295 11.04 -13.33 -22.83
N TRP A 296 11.40 -14.59 -23.04
CA TRP A 296 11.75 -15.51 -21.97
C TRP A 296 13.11 -15.17 -21.36
N ASN A 297 13.10 -14.83 -20.07
CA ASN A 297 14.28 -14.73 -19.23
C ASN A 297 14.19 -15.75 -18.07
N ASP A 298 15.29 -15.96 -17.35
CA ASP A 298 15.37 -16.98 -16.30
C ASP A 298 14.29 -16.83 -15.23
N LYS A 299 13.97 -15.59 -14.83
CA LYS A 299 12.90 -15.32 -13.87
C LYS A 299 11.53 -15.71 -14.42
N LEU A 300 11.20 -15.32 -15.65
CA LEU A 300 9.90 -15.59 -16.26
C LEU A 300 9.71 -17.08 -16.47
N ILE A 301 10.75 -17.79 -16.93
CA ILE A 301 10.72 -19.24 -17.07
C ILE A 301 10.50 -19.89 -15.70
N ARG A 302 11.27 -19.49 -14.67
CA ARG A 302 11.10 -20.01 -13.30
C ARG A 302 9.67 -19.80 -12.78
N SER A 303 9.12 -18.60 -12.96
CA SER A 303 7.75 -18.26 -12.57
C SER A 303 6.73 -19.14 -13.29
N ALA A 304 6.86 -19.32 -14.61
CA ALA A 304 5.99 -20.17 -15.41
C ALA A 304 6.02 -21.63 -14.97
N ILE A 305 7.20 -22.18 -14.68
CA ILE A 305 7.34 -23.59 -14.27
C ILE A 305 6.80 -23.81 -12.86
N VAL A 306 7.06 -22.89 -11.93
CA VAL A 306 6.49 -22.95 -10.57
C VAL A 306 4.96 -22.88 -10.63
N TRP A 307 4.41 -21.99 -11.45
CA TRP A 307 2.97 -21.90 -11.70
C TRP A 307 2.42 -23.20 -12.29
N LEU A 308 3.09 -23.80 -13.28
CA LEU A 308 2.68 -25.06 -13.89
C LEU A 308 2.72 -26.23 -12.88
N CYS A 309 3.72 -26.26 -11.99
CA CYS A 309 3.80 -27.24 -10.90
C CYS A 309 2.60 -27.12 -9.96
N GLN A 310 2.27 -25.89 -9.54
CA GLN A 310 1.12 -25.62 -8.67
C GLN A 310 -0.20 -26.01 -9.34
N LEU A 311 -0.36 -25.71 -10.63
CA LEU A 311 -1.56 -26.02 -11.40
C LEU A 311 -1.76 -27.53 -11.57
N THR A 312 -0.68 -28.27 -11.85
CA THR A 312 -0.75 -29.71 -12.13
C THR A 312 -0.59 -30.59 -10.88
N GLY A 313 -0.14 -30.02 -9.77
CA GLY A 313 0.25 -30.77 -8.56
C GLY A 313 1.51 -31.62 -8.74
N LYS A 314 2.28 -31.42 -9.83
CA LYS A 314 3.47 -32.22 -10.15
C LYS A 314 4.75 -31.49 -9.75
N PRO A 315 5.77 -32.19 -9.22
CA PRO A 315 7.11 -31.64 -9.06
C PRO A 315 7.75 -31.29 -10.42
N ILE A 316 8.67 -30.33 -10.44
CA ILE A 316 9.34 -29.80 -11.65
C ILE A 316 9.84 -30.92 -12.58
N LEU A 317 10.57 -31.90 -12.03
CA LEU A 317 11.17 -32.98 -12.82
C LEU A 317 10.15 -33.98 -13.39
N LYS A 318 8.87 -33.91 -12.99
CA LYS A 318 7.77 -34.78 -13.47
C LYS A 318 6.86 -34.09 -14.49
N LEU A 319 7.12 -32.83 -14.84
CA LEU A 319 6.36 -32.14 -15.88
C LEU A 319 6.69 -32.71 -17.26
N THR A 320 5.67 -32.91 -18.09
CA THR A 320 5.77 -33.52 -19.42
C THR A 320 5.50 -32.50 -20.53
N ASN A 321 5.84 -32.81 -21.79
CA ASN A 321 5.50 -31.95 -22.93
C ASN A 321 3.99 -31.67 -23.03
N LYS A 322 3.14 -32.63 -22.62
CA LYS A 322 1.70 -32.46 -22.58
C LYS A 322 1.29 -31.34 -21.62
N ASP A 323 1.86 -31.33 -20.41
CA ASP A 323 1.58 -30.32 -19.40
C ASP A 323 1.91 -28.90 -19.89
N TYR A 324 3.02 -28.72 -20.61
CA TYR A 324 3.40 -27.44 -21.19
C TYR A 324 2.45 -27.00 -22.31
N ASN A 325 2.11 -27.92 -23.22
CA ASN A 325 1.23 -27.62 -24.36
C ASN A 325 -0.20 -27.25 -23.94
N GLU A 326 -0.77 -27.96 -22.97
CA GLU A 326 -2.14 -27.71 -22.50
C GLU A 326 -2.29 -26.41 -21.71
N ASN A 327 -1.17 -25.78 -21.30
CA ASN A 327 -1.16 -24.62 -20.40
C ASN A 327 -0.45 -23.38 -20.97
N GLY A 328 -0.36 -23.28 -22.30
CA GLY A 328 0.15 -22.07 -22.97
C GLY A 328 1.67 -21.87 -22.87
N LEU A 329 2.43 -22.95 -22.65
CA LEU A 329 3.90 -22.92 -22.52
C LEU A 329 4.62 -23.62 -23.68
N SER A 330 3.94 -23.80 -24.83
CA SER A 330 4.52 -24.43 -26.02
C SER A 330 5.76 -23.69 -26.54
N GLU A 331 5.86 -22.37 -26.37
CA GLU A 331 7.05 -21.59 -26.75
C GLU A 331 8.31 -22.07 -26.03
N LEU A 332 8.21 -22.45 -24.76
CA LEU A 332 9.34 -23.01 -24.02
C LEU A 332 9.79 -24.35 -24.60
N LEU A 333 8.86 -25.18 -25.08
CA LEU A 333 9.21 -26.42 -25.76
C LEU A 333 9.89 -26.16 -27.09
N ALA A 334 9.47 -25.13 -27.84
CA ALA A 334 10.13 -24.74 -29.09
C ALA A 334 11.56 -24.23 -28.84
N LEU A 335 11.77 -23.44 -27.79
CA LEU A 335 13.08 -22.87 -27.45
C LEU A 335 14.06 -23.89 -26.88
N PHE A 336 13.59 -24.80 -26.02
CA PHE A 336 14.45 -25.77 -25.31
C PHE A 336 14.38 -27.19 -25.88
N GLY A 337 13.52 -27.43 -26.88
CA GLY A 337 13.30 -28.72 -27.55
C GLY A 337 12.43 -29.71 -26.77
N SER A 338 12.43 -29.69 -25.43
CA SER A 338 11.61 -30.59 -24.61
C SER A 338 11.36 -30.04 -23.20
N ALA A 339 10.30 -30.52 -22.54
CA ALA A 339 10.02 -30.22 -21.14
C ALA A 339 11.18 -30.69 -20.24
N TYR A 340 11.82 -31.83 -20.57
CA TYR A 340 12.97 -32.34 -19.82
C TYR A 340 14.09 -31.31 -19.67
N ASN A 341 14.46 -30.66 -20.78
CA ASN A 341 15.53 -29.66 -20.78
C ASN A 341 15.17 -28.41 -19.95
N VAL A 342 13.92 -27.94 -20.05
CA VAL A 342 13.43 -26.80 -19.25
C VAL A 342 13.41 -27.17 -17.76
N ASN A 343 12.88 -28.35 -17.43
CA ASN A 343 12.76 -28.83 -16.06
C ASN A 343 14.12 -28.93 -15.37
N ILE A 344 15.14 -29.50 -16.03
CA ILE A 344 16.50 -29.63 -15.49
C ILE A 344 17.12 -28.24 -15.27
N LYS A 345 16.97 -27.32 -16.23
CA LYS A 345 17.47 -25.96 -16.08
C LYS A 345 16.89 -25.28 -14.84
N ILE A 346 15.56 -25.29 -14.70
CA ILE A 346 14.88 -24.60 -13.58
C ILE A 346 15.09 -25.31 -12.26
N PHE A 347 15.18 -26.64 -12.25
CA PHE A 347 15.52 -27.39 -11.05
C PHE A 347 16.91 -26.99 -10.53
N ASN A 348 17.93 -26.97 -11.40
CA ASN A 348 19.28 -26.58 -11.02
C ASN A 348 19.33 -25.11 -10.58
N ASP A 349 18.68 -24.22 -11.32
CA ASP A 349 18.58 -22.79 -10.99
C ASP A 349 18.00 -22.57 -9.58
N LEU A 350 16.89 -23.24 -9.23
CA LEU A 350 16.33 -23.18 -7.88
C LEU A 350 17.24 -23.82 -6.84
N GLN A 351 17.80 -24.99 -7.12
CA GLN A 351 18.73 -25.67 -6.21
C GLN A 351 19.92 -24.77 -5.86
N HIS A 352 20.47 -24.05 -6.84
CA HIS A 352 21.61 -23.15 -6.69
C HIS A 352 21.30 -21.92 -5.83
N THR A 353 20.03 -21.54 -5.65
CA THR A 353 19.66 -20.47 -4.70
C THR A 353 19.75 -20.89 -3.24
N ILE A 354 19.74 -22.20 -2.96
CA ILE A 354 19.76 -22.73 -1.60
C ILE A 354 21.20 -22.76 -1.09
N THR A 355 21.51 -21.92 -0.10
CA THR A 355 22.82 -21.91 0.55
C THR A 355 22.70 -21.90 2.06
N GLY A 356 23.55 -22.70 2.71
CA GLY A 356 23.79 -22.57 4.16
C GLY A 356 24.84 -21.50 4.49
N TRP A 357 25.42 -20.85 3.49
CA TRP A 357 26.50 -19.86 3.61
C TRP A 357 26.08 -18.53 2.97
N PRO A 358 25.25 -17.73 3.67
CA PRO A 358 24.74 -16.47 3.13
C PRO A 358 25.82 -15.42 2.87
N GLY A 359 26.97 -15.51 3.55
CA GLY A 359 28.15 -14.69 3.30
C GLY A 359 29.16 -15.33 2.34
N GLY A 360 28.78 -16.38 1.62
CA GLY A 360 29.67 -17.15 0.75
C GLY A 360 30.59 -18.10 1.52
N LYS A 361 30.85 -19.29 0.94
CA LYS A 361 31.68 -20.32 1.60
C LYS A 361 33.15 -20.17 1.20
N PRO A 362 34.08 -19.91 2.13
CA PRO A 362 35.50 -19.83 1.81
C PRO A 362 36.06 -21.21 1.40
N ASN A 363 37.07 -21.22 0.53
CA ASN A 363 37.79 -22.42 0.09
C ASN A 363 36.88 -23.51 -0.53
N ALA A 364 35.75 -23.11 -1.11
CA ALA A 364 34.86 -23.99 -1.86
C ALA A 364 34.66 -23.42 -3.26
N ASP A 365 34.28 -24.29 -4.19
CA ASP A 365 33.78 -23.85 -5.50
C ASP A 365 32.51 -23.01 -5.32
N ASP A 366 32.54 -21.79 -5.84
CA ASP A 366 31.45 -20.82 -5.84
C ASP A 366 30.79 -20.63 -7.20
N THR A 367 31.16 -21.43 -8.22
CA THR A 367 30.62 -21.35 -9.60
C THR A 367 29.10 -21.29 -9.67
N TYR A 368 28.41 -22.05 -8.79
CA TYR A 368 26.94 -22.16 -8.75
C TYR A 368 26.34 -21.73 -7.42
N ARG A 369 27.09 -20.99 -6.60
CA ARG A 369 26.59 -20.48 -5.31
C ARG A 369 26.00 -19.08 -5.50
N PRO A 370 24.98 -18.71 -4.70
CA PRO A 370 24.31 -17.43 -4.89
C PRO A 370 25.17 -16.24 -4.44
N GLU A 371 26.10 -16.46 -3.50
CA GLU A 371 27.01 -15.44 -3.00
C GLU A 371 28.47 -15.85 -3.16
N ARG A 372 29.29 -14.90 -3.65
CA ARG A 372 30.74 -15.04 -3.88
C ARG A 372 31.51 -15.34 -2.59
N ALA A 373 32.52 -16.19 -2.66
CA ALA A 373 33.31 -16.59 -1.49
C ALA A 373 34.24 -15.50 -0.94
N LYS A 374 34.69 -14.55 -1.78
CA LYS A 374 35.65 -13.49 -1.39
C LYS A 374 35.01 -12.09 -1.46
N PRO A 375 35.40 -11.16 -0.56
CA PRO A 375 36.32 -11.33 0.57
C PRO A 375 35.72 -12.16 1.72
N TYR A 376 36.57 -12.71 2.59
CA TYR A 376 36.20 -13.38 3.84
C TYR A 376 37.16 -12.95 4.97
N PRO A 377 36.66 -12.53 6.15
CA PRO A 377 35.25 -12.31 6.47
C PRO A 377 34.65 -11.14 5.67
N LYS A 378 33.32 -11.15 5.50
CA LYS A 378 32.60 -10.00 4.92
C LYS A 378 32.16 -9.06 6.02
N ARG A 379 32.19 -7.75 5.73
CA ARG A 379 31.43 -6.73 6.46
C ARG A 379 30.03 -6.70 5.88
N VAL A 380 29.02 -6.89 6.72
CA VAL A 380 27.62 -7.03 6.32
C VAL A 380 26.81 -6.01 7.09
N VAL A 381 25.96 -5.26 6.39
CA VAL A 381 24.95 -4.40 7.03
C VAL A 381 23.58 -4.97 6.72
N VAL A 382 22.78 -5.19 7.76
CA VAL A 382 21.37 -5.56 7.65
C VAL A 382 20.54 -4.35 8.06
N PHE A 383 19.86 -3.74 7.10
CA PHE A 383 18.90 -2.68 7.36
C PHE A 383 17.57 -3.30 7.82
N SER A 384 17.01 -2.74 8.88
CA SER A 384 15.77 -3.15 9.51
C SER A 384 14.84 -1.94 9.55
N PRO A 385 13.78 -1.91 8.73
CA PRO A 385 12.86 -0.78 8.69
C PRO A 385 12.28 -0.46 10.07
N HIS A 386 11.74 -1.46 10.75
CA HIS A 386 11.40 -1.40 12.17
C HIS A 386 12.34 -2.29 13.01
N PRO A 387 12.47 -2.06 14.33
CA PRO A 387 13.35 -2.82 15.22
C PRO A 387 13.13 -4.33 15.34
N ASP A 388 12.05 -4.87 14.78
CA ASP A 388 11.67 -6.29 14.80
C ASP A 388 11.84 -7.00 13.44
N ASP A 389 11.98 -6.24 12.34
CA ASP A 389 12.06 -6.78 10.98
C ASP A 389 13.33 -7.59 10.71
N ASP A 390 14.44 -7.26 11.38
CA ASP A 390 15.71 -8.01 11.34
C ASP A 390 15.51 -9.44 11.85
N VAL A 391 14.78 -9.60 12.95
CA VAL A 391 14.48 -10.91 13.55
C VAL A 391 13.46 -11.66 12.68
N ILE A 392 12.35 -11.02 12.31
CA ILE A 392 11.24 -11.65 11.58
C ILE A 392 11.69 -12.08 10.17
N SER A 393 12.42 -11.21 9.46
CA SER A 393 12.78 -11.44 8.06
C SER A 393 14.12 -12.13 7.89
N MET A 394 15.08 -11.86 8.79
CA MET A 394 16.49 -12.16 8.59
C MET A 394 17.17 -12.91 9.75
N GLY A 395 16.46 -13.23 10.83
CA GLY A 395 17.09 -13.78 12.05
C GLY A 395 17.91 -15.05 11.81
N GLY A 396 17.40 -15.99 10.99
CA GLY A 396 18.15 -17.19 10.61
C GLY A 396 19.40 -16.90 9.78
N THR A 397 19.32 -15.92 8.87
CA THR A 397 20.43 -15.48 8.02
C THR A 397 21.50 -14.75 8.84
N ILE A 398 21.09 -13.82 9.70
CA ILE A 398 21.97 -13.09 10.63
C ILE A 398 22.76 -14.08 11.49
N ARG A 399 22.07 -15.04 12.11
CA ARG A 399 22.71 -16.06 12.94
C ARG A 399 23.77 -16.84 12.16
N ARG A 400 23.48 -17.23 10.93
CA ARG A 400 24.45 -17.94 10.07
C ARG A 400 25.66 -17.06 9.73
N LEU A 401 25.46 -15.80 9.41
CA LEU A 401 26.55 -14.86 9.14
C LEU A 401 27.49 -14.74 10.35
N VAL A 402 26.94 -14.59 11.56
CA VAL A 402 27.74 -14.50 12.79
C VAL A 402 28.43 -15.83 13.13
N GLU A 403 27.72 -16.96 13.04
CA GLU A 403 28.31 -18.31 13.22
C GLU A 403 29.47 -18.55 12.26
N GLN A 404 29.36 -18.03 11.04
CA GLN A 404 30.39 -18.07 9.97
C GLN A 404 31.43 -16.96 10.09
N LYS A 405 31.48 -16.24 11.22
CA LYS A 405 32.52 -15.25 11.54
C LYS A 405 32.59 -14.07 10.57
N HIS A 406 31.47 -13.73 9.93
CA HIS A 406 31.33 -12.45 9.25
C HIS A 406 31.21 -11.32 10.27
N ASP A 407 31.61 -10.13 9.84
CA ASP A 407 31.47 -8.90 10.59
C ASP A 407 30.09 -8.30 10.29
N VAL A 408 29.14 -8.48 11.21
CA VAL A 408 27.72 -8.17 10.99
C VAL A 408 27.33 -6.92 11.78
N HIS A 409 26.69 -5.99 11.09
CA HIS A 409 26.04 -4.81 11.66
C HIS A 409 24.54 -4.86 11.37
N VAL A 410 23.74 -4.35 12.30
CA VAL A 410 22.29 -4.16 12.11
C VAL A 410 21.99 -2.68 12.23
N ALA A 411 21.26 -2.15 11.26
CA ALA A 411 20.89 -0.75 11.17
C ALA A 411 19.37 -0.60 11.23
N TYR A 412 18.89 -0.08 12.34
CA TYR A 412 17.48 0.17 12.60
C TYR A 412 17.11 1.55 12.05
N GLU A 413 16.28 1.57 11.01
CA GLU A 413 15.98 2.78 10.25
C GLU A 413 14.96 3.68 10.96
N THR A 414 13.93 3.09 11.56
CA THR A 414 12.93 3.82 12.35
C THR A 414 13.04 3.52 13.84
N SER A 415 12.52 4.44 14.66
CA SER A 415 12.52 4.28 16.12
C SER A 415 11.52 3.23 16.62
N GLY A 416 10.52 2.86 15.81
CA GLY A 416 9.46 1.92 16.19
C GLY A 416 8.56 2.40 17.34
N ASN A 417 8.70 3.67 17.78
CA ASN A 417 8.05 4.20 18.97
C ASN A 417 6.52 4.17 18.90
N ILE A 418 5.95 4.37 17.71
CA ILE A 418 4.49 4.38 17.47
C ILE A 418 3.85 3.02 17.80
N ALA A 419 4.59 1.91 17.68
CA ALA A 419 4.08 0.56 17.89
C ALA A 419 4.12 0.09 19.36
N VAL A 420 4.71 0.89 20.26
CA VAL A 420 4.80 0.54 21.69
C VAL A 420 3.57 1.03 22.43
N GLY A 421 2.90 0.13 23.14
CA GLY A 421 1.74 0.45 23.97
C GLY A 421 2.09 1.32 25.18
N ASP A 422 1.10 2.08 25.65
CA ASP A 422 1.26 2.98 26.80
C ASP A 422 1.52 2.20 28.11
N GLU A 423 0.97 0.99 28.21
CA GLU A 423 1.18 0.06 29.32
C GLU A 423 2.63 -0.37 29.47
N GLU A 424 3.37 -0.52 28.37
CA GLU A 424 4.79 -0.85 28.39
C GLU A 424 5.60 0.33 28.97
N VAL A 425 5.26 1.56 28.58
CA VAL A 425 5.87 2.77 29.16
C VAL A 425 5.66 2.81 30.67
N ILE A 426 4.43 2.56 31.13
CA ILE A 426 4.11 2.52 32.57
C ILE A 426 4.93 1.43 33.29
N ARG A 427 5.04 0.23 32.70
CA ARG A 427 5.82 -0.88 33.26
C ARG A 427 7.28 -0.50 33.45
N PHE A 428 7.92 0.08 32.44
CA PHE A 428 9.33 0.52 32.54
C PHE A 428 9.51 1.71 33.49
N LEU A 429 8.56 2.63 33.53
CA LEU A 429 8.56 3.74 34.50
C LEU A 429 8.49 3.25 35.95
N HIS A 430 7.66 2.24 36.24
CA HIS A 430 7.64 1.59 37.56
C HIS A 430 9.00 1.00 37.92
N PHE A 431 9.65 0.34 36.96
CA PHE A 431 10.99 -0.22 37.17
C PHE A 431 12.03 0.87 37.47
N ILE A 432 12.09 1.92 36.65
CA ILE A 432 13.06 3.03 36.82
C ILE A 432 12.85 3.74 38.16
N ASN A 433 11.60 4.07 38.49
CA ASN A 433 11.28 4.71 39.77
C ASN A 433 11.57 3.80 40.97
N GLY A 434 11.27 2.50 40.87
CA GLY A 434 11.64 1.51 41.89
C GLY A 434 13.16 1.38 42.06
N PHE A 435 13.92 1.43 40.96
CA PHE A 435 15.38 1.43 41.00
C PHE A 435 15.92 2.67 41.73
N ASN A 436 15.38 3.87 41.44
CA ASN A 436 15.71 5.12 42.12
C ASN A 436 15.43 5.03 43.64
N GLN A 437 14.31 4.42 44.03
CA GLN A 437 13.92 4.23 45.44
C GLN A 437 14.90 3.31 46.18
N ILE A 438 15.31 2.21 45.55
CA ILE A 438 16.16 1.19 46.19
C ILE A 438 17.64 1.61 46.24
N PHE A 439 18.16 2.13 45.13
CA PHE A 439 19.60 2.33 44.95
C PHE A 439 20.07 3.77 45.08
N ASN A 440 19.14 4.74 45.05
CA ASN A 440 19.45 6.16 45.11
C ASN A 440 18.55 6.91 46.13
N ASN A 441 17.88 6.18 47.02
CA ASN A 441 17.01 6.71 48.08
C ASN A 441 15.98 7.76 47.60
N SER A 442 15.53 7.67 46.35
CA SER A 442 14.64 8.66 45.70
C SER A 442 15.22 10.08 45.56
N GLU A 443 16.54 10.25 45.65
CA GLU A 443 17.18 11.56 45.58
C GLU A 443 17.08 12.20 44.18
N ASP A 444 17.04 11.39 43.12
CA ASP A 444 16.86 11.89 41.76
C ASP A 444 15.41 12.37 41.55
N GLN A 445 15.22 13.69 41.66
CA GLN A 445 13.93 14.33 41.46
C GLN A 445 13.47 14.33 40.01
N VAL A 446 14.39 14.25 39.03
CA VAL A 446 14.02 14.22 37.62
C VAL A 446 13.22 12.96 37.32
N ILE A 447 13.65 11.81 37.86
CA ILE A 447 12.92 10.54 37.73
C ILE A 447 11.55 10.63 38.41
N ASN A 448 11.48 11.16 39.62
CA ASN A 448 10.23 11.27 40.38
C ASN A 448 9.20 12.17 39.68
N ASP A 449 9.66 13.32 39.19
CA ASP A 449 8.84 14.32 38.50
C ASP A 449 8.34 13.76 37.16
N LYS A 450 9.24 13.19 36.34
CA LYS A 450 8.87 12.59 35.04
C LYS A 450 7.94 11.40 35.21
N TYR A 451 8.15 10.56 36.22
CA TYR A 451 7.26 9.47 36.56
C TYR A 451 5.84 9.97 36.86
N THR A 452 5.72 11.03 37.66
CA THR A 452 4.42 11.63 38.03
C THR A 452 3.75 12.30 36.84
N GLU A 453 4.51 13.09 36.07
CA GLU A 453 4.07 13.80 34.86
C GLU A 453 3.49 12.82 33.84
N ILE A 454 4.27 11.81 33.44
CA ILE A 454 3.89 10.88 32.38
C ILE A 454 2.71 10.00 32.82
N ARG A 455 2.69 9.53 34.07
CA ARG A 455 1.53 8.77 34.58
C ARG A 455 0.26 9.59 34.62
N LYS A 456 0.34 10.87 34.98
CA LYS A 456 -0.81 11.77 34.95
C LYS A 456 -1.30 11.94 33.51
N TYR A 457 -0.39 12.24 32.59
CA TYR A 457 -0.71 12.41 31.18
C TYR A 457 -1.38 11.16 30.60
N LEU A 458 -0.77 9.97 30.73
CA LEU A 458 -1.30 8.71 30.19
C LEU A 458 -2.65 8.31 30.82
N LYS A 459 -2.94 8.75 32.05
CA LYS A 459 -4.23 8.52 32.69
C LYS A 459 -5.34 9.44 32.17
N GLU A 460 -4.98 10.66 31.78
CA GLU A 460 -5.91 11.68 31.27
C GLU A 460 -6.06 11.62 29.74
N LYS A 461 -5.09 10.99 29.06
CA LYS A 461 -5.04 10.78 27.62
C LYS A 461 -6.28 10.02 27.14
N LYS A 462 -6.91 10.53 26.08
CA LYS A 462 -8.03 9.90 25.40
C LYS A 462 -7.57 9.24 24.10
N ASP A 463 -8.39 8.31 23.60
CA ASP A 463 -8.16 7.69 22.29
C ASP A 463 -8.04 8.76 21.20
N GLY A 464 -6.92 8.75 20.48
CA GLY A 464 -6.60 9.72 19.43
C GLY A 464 -5.73 10.91 19.88
N ASP A 465 -5.49 11.08 21.19
CA ASP A 465 -4.54 12.08 21.67
C ASP A 465 -3.09 11.68 21.30
N MET A 466 -2.30 12.65 20.84
CA MET A 466 -0.91 12.43 20.41
C MET A 466 0.02 12.28 21.61
N ASP A 467 0.88 11.27 21.59
CA ASP A 467 1.93 11.12 22.59
C ASP A 467 2.86 12.35 22.64
N THR A 468 3.27 12.71 23.86
CA THR A 468 4.29 13.73 24.05
C THR A 468 5.64 13.26 23.52
N ARG A 469 6.55 14.20 23.22
CA ARG A 469 7.90 13.86 22.76
C ARG A 469 8.65 12.97 23.75
N ASP A 470 8.43 13.18 25.05
CA ASP A 470 9.04 12.36 26.11
C ASP A 470 8.54 10.91 26.07
N ILE A 471 7.23 10.71 25.90
CA ILE A 471 6.63 9.37 25.79
C ILE A 471 7.15 8.67 24.53
N LEU A 472 7.16 9.34 23.39
CA LEU A 472 7.73 8.79 22.15
C LEU A 472 9.21 8.43 22.30
N THR A 473 9.97 9.22 23.04
CA THR A 473 11.39 8.95 23.34
C THR A 473 11.54 7.70 24.20
N ILE A 474 10.73 7.55 25.26
CA ILE A 474 10.76 6.35 26.13
C ILE A 474 10.32 5.11 25.34
N LYS A 475 9.26 5.19 24.55
CA LYS A 475 8.81 4.11 23.66
C LYS A 475 9.93 3.69 22.70
N GLY A 476 10.62 4.65 22.09
CA GLY A 476 11.81 4.39 21.29
C GLY A 476 12.91 3.67 22.08
N LEU A 477 13.22 4.12 23.29
CA LEU A 477 14.23 3.47 24.15
C LEU A 477 13.89 2.02 24.48
N ILE A 478 12.61 1.69 24.72
CA ILE A 478 12.15 0.32 24.95
C ILE A 478 12.47 -0.55 23.72
N ARG A 479 12.08 -0.10 22.52
CA ARG A 479 12.38 -0.80 21.25
C ARG A 479 13.88 -0.97 21.01
N ARG A 480 14.70 0.04 21.32
CA ARG A 480 16.16 -0.07 21.23
C ARG A 480 16.72 -1.12 22.19
N GLY A 481 16.14 -1.23 23.39
CA GLY A 481 16.51 -2.26 24.36
C GLY A 481 16.22 -3.68 23.82
N GLU A 482 15.06 -3.86 23.21
CA GLU A 482 14.67 -5.13 22.56
C GLU A 482 15.62 -5.48 21.41
N ALA A 483 15.86 -4.54 20.49
CA ALA A 483 16.79 -4.69 19.37
C ALA A 483 18.22 -5.04 19.82
N ARG A 484 18.75 -4.33 20.84
CA ARG A 484 20.07 -4.66 21.42
C ARG A 484 20.11 -6.06 22.04
N THR A 485 19.01 -6.48 22.67
CA THR A 485 18.91 -7.83 23.25
C THR A 485 18.93 -8.89 22.14
N ALA A 486 18.21 -8.67 21.04
CA ALA A 486 18.23 -9.55 19.87
C ALA A 486 19.62 -9.63 19.22
N CYS A 487 20.32 -8.50 19.09
CA CYS A 487 21.70 -8.47 18.60
C CYS A 487 22.65 -9.22 19.54
N THR A 488 22.56 -8.98 20.85
CA THR A 488 23.39 -9.66 21.86
C THR A 488 23.17 -11.17 21.85
N TYR A 489 21.92 -11.61 21.71
CA TYR A 489 21.58 -13.04 21.58
C TYR A 489 22.27 -13.70 20.38
N ASN A 490 22.46 -12.95 19.28
CA ASN A 490 23.18 -13.41 18.10
C ASN A 490 24.69 -13.19 18.16
N ASN A 491 25.25 -12.70 19.29
CA ASN A 491 26.65 -12.31 19.44
C ASN A 491 27.10 -11.17 18.52
N ILE A 492 26.20 -10.23 18.22
CA ILE A 492 26.53 -8.99 17.51
C ILE A 492 26.96 -7.95 18.56
N PRO A 493 28.14 -7.32 18.42
CA PRO A 493 28.59 -6.26 19.32
C PRO A 493 27.63 -5.07 19.39
N LEU A 494 27.54 -4.40 20.54
CA LEU A 494 26.62 -3.27 20.73
C LEU A 494 26.99 -2.04 19.91
N ASP A 495 28.28 -1.85 19.60
CA ASP A 495 28.79 -0.84 18.67
C ASP A 495 28.50 -1.18 17.20
N HIS A 496 27.96 -2.36 16.91
CA HIS A 496 27.47 -2.77 15.60
C HIS A 496 25.93 -2.65 15.47
N CYS A 497 25.27 -2.15 16.52
CA CYS A 497 23.84 -1.85 16.54
C CYS A 497 23.61 -0.36 16.27
N HIS A 498 23.20 -0.02 15.05
CA HIS A 498 23.01 1.35 14.60
C HIS A 498 21.55 1.76 14.66
N PHE A 499 21.25 2.91 15.26
CA PHE A 499 19.90 3.47 15.31
C PHE A 499 19.90 4.78 14.53
N LEU A 500 19.23 4.79 13.36
CA LEU A 500 19.32 5.87 12.39
C LEU A 500 18.28 6.97 12.61
N ASP A 501 17.15 6.63 13.24
CA ASP A 501 16.04 7.56 13.53
C ASP A 501 15.65 8.42 12.31
N LEU A 502 15.35 7.78 11.17
CA LEU A 502 15.11 8.49 9.92
C LEU A 502 13.99 9.55 10.07
N PRO A 503 14.27 10.83 9.76
CA PRO A 503 13.36 11.96 9.95
C PRO A 503 11.94 11.79 9.39
N PHE A 504 11.75 11.05 8.30
CA PHE A 504 10.43 10.84 7.71
C PHE A 504 9.44 10.17 8.69
N TYR A 505 9.96 9.37 9.62
CA TYR A 505 9.18 8.64 10.62
C TYR A 505 8.95 9.44 11.92
N GLU A 506 9.81 10.42 12.20
CA GLU A 506 9.83 11.19 13.45
C GLU A 506 8.80 12.34 13.48
N THR A 507 7.56 12.08 13.06
CA THR A 507 6.51 13.11 12.97
C THR A 507 5.66 13.24 14.23
N GLY A 508 5.66 12.21 15.09
CA GLY A 508 4.74 12.10 16.23
C GLY A 508 3.27 11.88 15.83
N LYS A 509 3.00 11.66 14.54
CA LYS A 509 1.67 11.38 13.96
C LYS A 509 1.66 10.00 13.34
N ILE A 510 0.47 9.41 13.20
CA ILE A 510 0.26 8.18 12.39
C ILE A 510 0.69 8.43 10.94
N GLN A 511 0.47 9.66 10.45
CA GLN A 511 0.92 10.08 9.14
C GLN A 511 2.41 10.47 9.17
N LYS A 512 3.19 9.82 8.29
CA LYS A 512 4.63 10.04 8.11
C LYS A 512 4.87 11.14 7.09
N ASN A 513 6.04 11.78 7.17
CA ASN A 513 6.46 12.73 6.15
C ASN A 513 6.94 11.98 4.90
N PRO A 514 6.95 12.63 3.72
CA PRO A 514 7.71 12.15 2.58
C PRO A 514 9.20 12.02 2.92
N ILE A 515 9.88 11.05 2.31
CA ILE A 515 11.33 10.92 2.41
C ILE A 515 12.05 12.17 1.91
N SER A 516 13.13 12.53 2.59
CA SER A 516 13.93 13.73 2.32
C SER A 516 15.42 13.38 2.12
N GLU A 517 16.19 14.36 1.65
CA GLU A 517 17.64 14.22 1.48
C GLU A 517 18.37 13.99 2.83
N ALA A 518 17.79 14.47 3.93
CA ALA A 518 18.32 14.23 5.27
C ALA A 518 18.28 12.73 5.63
N ASP A 519 17.20 12.02 5.29
CA ASP A 519 17.07 10.58 5.52
C ASP A 519 18.18 9.82 4.76
N VAL A 520 18.42 10.19 3.50
CA VAL A 520 19.41 9.52 2.66
C VAL A 520 20.84 9.79 3.10
N GLU A 521 21.16 11.00 3.55
CA GLU A 521 22.51 11.31 4.03
C GLU A 521 22.85 10.53 5.32
N ILE A 522 21.86 10.27 6.20
CA ILE A 522 22.06 9.43 7.39
C ILE A 522 22.47 8.01 6.97
N VAL A 523 21.72 7.39 6.05
CA VAL A 523 22.03 6.05 5.54
C VAL A 523 23.40 6.03 4.83
N ARG A 524 23.67 7.06 4.01
CA ARG A 524 24.95 7.19 3.29
C ARG A 524 26.14 7.29 4.24
N ASN A 525 26.00 8.03 5.34
CA ASN A 525 27.06 8.16 6.34
C ASN A 525 27.39 6.81 6.98
N LEU A 526 26.38 6.02 7.35
CA LEU A 526 26.60 4.65 7.85
C LEU A 526 27.33 3.78 6.81
N LEU A 527 26.90 3.81 5.55
CA LEU A 527 27.53 3.02 4.48
C LEU A 527 28.99 3.43 4.25
N ARG A 528 29.33 4.72 4.36
CA ARG A 528 30.70 5.24 4.27
C ARG A 528 31.58 4.85 5.45
N GLU A 529 30.98 4.76 6.64
CA GLU A 529 31.66 4.34 7.87
C GLU A 529 31.97 2.84 7.83
N VAL A 530 30.95 2.00 7.64
CA VAL A 530 31.06 0.53 7.70
C VAL A 530 31.74 -0.05 6.45
N LYS A 531 31.54 0.58 5.28
CA LYS A 531 32.03 0.10 3.97
C LYS A 531 31.68 -1.37 3.74
N PRO A 532 30.38 -1.74 3.74
CA PRO A 532 29.96 -3.13 3.68
C PRO A 532 30.36 -3.80 2.35
N HIS A 533 30.68 -5.08 2.42
CA HIS A 533 30.83 -5.94 1.23
C HIS A 533 29.50 -6.53 0.76
N GLN A 534 28.51 -6.57 1.67
CA GLN A 534 27.18 -7.14 1.44
C GLN A 534 26.16 -6.32 2.23
N ILE A 535 25.03 -6.02 1.62
CA ILE A 535 23.93 -5.28 2.23
C ILE A 535 22.67 -6.13 2.11
N PHE A 536 21.95 -6.27 3.21
CA PHE A 536 20.59 -6.80 3.23
C PHE A 536 19.64 -5.70 3.66
N VAL A 537 18.45 -5.67 3.06
CA VAL A 537 17.34 -4.82 3.50
C VAL A 537 16.20 -5.76 3.87
N ALA A 538 15.83 -5.75 5.15
CA ALA A 538 14.72 -6.54 5.67
C ALA A 538 13.39 -5.87 5.33
N GLY A 539 12.31 -6.65 5.33
CA GLY A 539 10.94 -6.15 5.19
C GLY A 539 10.26 -6.50 3.87
N ASP A 540 8.93 -6.46 3.92
CA ASP A 540 8.03 -6.62 2.79
C ASP A 540 7.74 -5.27 2.10
N LEU A 541 8.00 -5.17 0.79
CA LEU A 541 7.68 -3.97 -0.01
C LEU A 541 6.16 -3.73 -0.17
N ALA A 542 5.36 -4.73 0.21
CA ALA A 542 3.90 -4.67 0.30
C ALA A 542 3.39 -4.26 1.69
N ASP A 543 4.26 -3.80 2.60
CA ASP A 543 3.87 -3.32 3.92
C ASP A 543 2.68 -2.34 3.84
N PRO A 544 1.56 -2.60 4.54
CA PRO A 544 0.36 -1.75 4.51
C PRO A 544 0.60 -0.32 5.01
N HIS A 545 1.69 -0.06 5.74
CA HIS A 545 2.06 1.25 6.24
C HIS A 545 3.09 2.00 5.36
N GLY A 546 3.58 1.34 4.31
CA GLY A 546 4.56 1.87 3.36
C GLY A 546 5.94 2.16 3.94
N THR A 547 6.20 1.87 5.22
CA THR A 547 7.49 2.18 5.86
C THR A 547 8.62 1.44 5.16
N HIS A 548 8.43 0.15 4.91
CA HIS A 548 9.48 -0.71 4.37
C HIS A 548 9.95 -0.24 3.00
N ARG A 549 9.00 0.18 2.15
CA ARG A 549 9.30 0.75 0.83
C ARG A 549 10.12 2.04 0.96
N VAL A 550 9.71 2.95 1.85
CA VAL A 550 10.41 4.22 2.08
C VAL A 550 11.82 4.01 2.61
N CYS A 551 11.99 3.11 3.58
CA CYS A 551 13.30 2.69 4.09
C CYS A 551 14.18 2.10 2.97
N THR A 552 13.63 1.17 2.19
CA THR A 552 14.34 0.59 1.04
C THR A 552 14.75 1.66 0.01
N ASP A 553 13.89 2.64 -0.26
CA ASP A 553 14.21 3.80 -1.10
C ASP A 553 15.39 4.59 -0.55
N ALA A 554 15.45 4.80 0.77
CA ALA A 554 16.55 5.51 1.42
C ALA A 554 17.89 4.77 1.21
N VAL A 555 17.89 3.45 1.39
CA VAL A 555 19.07 2.60 1.19
C VAL A 555 19.54 2.61 -0.27
N PHE A 556 18.63 2.56 -1.24
CA PHE A 556 19.00 2.61 -2.66
C PHE A 556 19.45 4.00 -3.14
N ALA A 557 18.99 5.07 -2.50
CA ALA A 557 19.39 6.44 -2.82
C ALA A 557 20.76 6.82 -2.24
N ALA A 558 21.17 6.15 -1.15
CA ALA A 558 22.40 6.41 -0.41
C ALA A 558 23.65 5.94 -1.17
#